data_AF-A0A2S9J030-F1
#
_entry.id   AF-A0A2S9J030-F1
#
_cell.length_a   1.000
_cell.length_b   1.000
_cell.length_c   1.000
_cell.angle_alpha   90.00
_cell.angle_beta   90.00
_cell.angle_gamma   90.00
#
_symmetry.space_group_name_H-M   'P 1'
#
loop_
_entity.id
_entity.type
_entity.pdbx_description
1 polymer ?
#
loop_
_entity_poly.entity_id
_entity_poly.type
_entity_poly.pdbx_seq_one_letter_code
_entity_poly.pdbx_strand_id
1 'polypeptide(L)'
;MKVYQKLLLVFVFLYLPNPTTAQTDPDKIKKVENDFNFLLYFKREYERYDAALKYPNIPKTRRDSLQVKKDSCYNKYVQKAKSIRENADFYLPVINEAIKNGRVESDQPERVLYNHVNTLLPFDGELNSVSRLELHKLVKQYIIEADTLLPAKTEAYRKVGHDVGSYKLIRE
;
A
#
# COMPACT_ATOMS: atom_id res chain seq x y z
N MET A 1 52.79 16.36 -55.25
CA MET A 1 52.52 15.06 -54.60
C MET A 1 53.21 15.08 -53.24
N LYS A 2 52.62 14.98 -52.05
CA LYS A 2 51.33 14.46 -51.53
C LYS A 2 50.91 15.42 -50.39
N VAL A 3 49.78 16.11 -50.44
CA VAL A 3 48.43 15.72 -49.96
C VAL A 3 48.41 15.23 -48.49
N TYR A 4 48.06 16.18 -47.61
CA TYR A 4 47.26 16.13 -46.37
C TYR A 4 47.29 14.90 -45.45
N GLN A 5 47.44 15.14 -44.14
CA GLN A 5 46.32 14.97 -43.19
C GLN A 5 46.64 15.56 -41.82
N LYS A 6 46.09 16.74 -41.53
CA LYS A 6 45.87 17.20 -40.15
C LYS A 6 44.69 16.39 -39.61
N LEU A 7 44.93 15.52 -38.63
CA LEU A 7 43.88 14.78 -37.95
C LEU A 7 43.14 15.75 -37.01
N LEU A 8 41.96 16.22 -37.42
CA LEU A 8 41.06 17.00 -36.58
C LEU A 8 40.08 16.00 -35.95
N LEU A 9 40.36 15.59 -34.70
CA LEU A 9 39.46 14.77 -33.90
C LEU A 9 38.27 15.64 -33.47
N VAL A 10 37.18 15.56 -34.22
CA VAL A 10 35.87 16.10 -33.81
C VAL A 10 35.27 15.12 -32.81
N PHE A 11 35.36 15.44 -31.52
CA PHE A 11 34.55 14.79 -30.49
C PHE A 11 33.11 15.26 -30.66
N VAL A 12 32.30 14.49 -31.37
CA VAL A 12 30.84 14.65 -31.38
C VAL A 12 30.32 14.14 -30.05
N PHE A 13 30.11 15.03 -29.09
CA PHE A 13 29.25 14.74 -27.95
C PHE A 13 27.82 14.62 -28.48
N LEU A 14 27.37 13.39 -28.73
CA LEU A 14 25.95 13.07 -28.83
C LEU A 14 25.34 13.41 -27.48
N TYR A 15 24.78 14.63 -27.37
CA TYR A 15 23.76 14.95 -26.38
C TYR A 15 22.56 14.06 -26.69
N LEU A 16 22.61 12.81 -26.24
CA LEU A 16 21.39 12.07 -25.96
C LEU A 16 20.61 12.96 -24.99
N PRO A 17 19.38 13.40 -25.33
CA PRO A 17 18.53 13.98 -24.31
C PRO A 17 18.40 12.89 -23.26
N ASN A 18 19.00 13.11 -22.09
CA ASN A 18 18.63 12.34 -20.91
C ASN A 18 17.11 12.43 -20.90
N PRO A 19 16.36 11.30 -20.89
CA PRO A 19 14.94 11.37 -20.66
C PRO A 19 14.86 12.09 -19.33
N THR A 20 14.41 13.34 -19.35
CA THR A 20 14.14 14.12 -18.15
C THR A 20 13.15 13.25 -17.41
N THR A 21 13.63 12.50 -16.43
CA THR A 21 12.78 11.79 -15.50
C THR A 21 11.93 12.90 -14.93
N ALA A 22 10.69 12.99 -15.39
CA ALA A 22 9.72 13.94 -14.88
C ALA A 22 9.64 13.62 -13.40
N GLN A 23 10.40 14.38 -12.60
CA GLN A 23 10.56 14.14 -11.20
C GLN A 23 9.17 14.40 -10.61
N THR A 24 8.48 13.37 -10.14
CA THR A 24 7.13 13.55 -9.61
C THR A 24 7.18 14.61 -8.52
N ASP A 25 6.30 15.60 -8.65
CA ASP A 25 6.11 16.68 -7.70
C ASP A 25 6.02 16.15 -6.25
N PRO A 26 6.90 16.59 -5.33
CA PRO A 26 6.89 16.16 -3.94
C PRO A 26 5.54 16.31 -3.25
N ASP A 27 4.76 17.35 -3.57
CA ASP A 27 3.44 17.56 -2.99
C ASP A 27 2.44 16.51 -3.49
N LYS A 28 2.59 16.08 -4.74
CA LYS A 28 1.82 14.99 -5.32
C LYS A 28 2.13 13.67 -4.63
N ILE A 29 3.41 13.36 -4.40
CA ILE A 29 3.83 12.17 -3.65
C ILE A 29 3.21 12.20 -2.25
N LYS A 30 3.37 13.32 -1.53
CA LYS A 30 2.83 13.49 -0.18
C LYS A 30 1.32 13.26 -0.12
N LYS A 31 0.57 13.76 -1.10
CA LYS A 31 -0.88 13.53 -1.19
C LYS A 31 -1.20 12.04 -1.40
N VAL A 32 -0.51 11.37 -2.32
CA VAL A 32 -0.69 9.93 -2.57
C VAL A 32 -0.41 9.12 -1.30
N GLU A 33 0.70 9.41 -0.60
CA GLU A 33 1.06 8.72 0.63
C GLU A 33 0.03 8.92 1.74
N ASN A 34 -0.49 10.13 1.89
CA ASN A 34 -1.55 10.41 2.84
C ASN A 34 -2.84 9.66 2.50
N ASP A 35 -3.21 9.65 1.22
CA ASP A 35 -4.40 8.94 0.74
C ASP A 35 -4.29 7.42 1.00
N PHE A 36 -3.11 6.85 0.83
CA PHE A 36 -2.83 5.44 1.14
C PHE A 36 -2.82 5.15 2.64
N ASN A 37 -2.28 6.06 3.47
CA ASN A 37 -2.36 5.94 4.92
C ASN A 37 -3.81 5.95 5.42
N PHE A 38 -4.67 6.81 4.86
CA PHE A 38 -6.09 6.84 5.18
C PHE A 38 -6.81 5.55 4.76
N LEU A 39 -6.48 5.03 3.57
CA LEU A 39 -6.99 3.74 3.11
C LEU A 39 -6.66 2.63 4.11
N LEU A 40 -5.40 2.52 4.53
CA LEU A 40 -4.95 1.53 5.51
C LEU A 40 -5.53 1.78 6.91
N TYR A 41 -5.73 3.03 7.31
CA TYR A 41 -6.37 3.35 8.58
C TYR A 41 -7.79 2.77 8.64
N PHE A 42 -8.63 3.03 7.63
CA PHE A 42 -10.00 2.52 7.62
C PHE A 42 -10.06 1.00 7.51
N LYS A 43 -9.18 0.39 6.70
CA LYS A 43 -9.02 -1.07 6.63
C LYS A 43 -8.74 -1.67 8.01
N ARG A 44 -7.75 -1.15 8.72
CA ARG A 44 -7.34 -1.67 10.04
C ARG A 44 -8.40 -1.46 11.11
N GLU A 45 -9.09 -0.32 11.09
CA GLU A 45 -10.20 -0.08 12.02
C GLU A 45 -11.38 -1.03 11.76
N TYR A 46 -11.72 -1.28 10.49
CA TYR A 46 -12.70 -2.30 10.12
C TYR A 46 -12.31 -3.67 10.67
N GLU A 47 -11.07 -4.11 10.43
CA GLU A 47 -10.55 -5.39 10.93
C GLU A 47 -10.53 -5.47 12.46
N ARG A 48 -10.23 -4.35 13.14
CA ARG A 48 -10.27 -4.26 14.60
C ARG A 48 -11.67 -4.51 15.14
N TYR A 49 -12.68 -3.87 14.55
CA TYR A 49 -14.07 -4.07 14.98
C TYR A 49 -14.59 -5.45 14.60
N ASP A 50 -14.19 -6.00 13.45
CA ASP A 50 -14.53 -7.37 13.07
C ASP A 50 -13.94 -8.40 14.05
N ALA A 51 -12.68 -8.23 14.45
CA ALA A 51 -12.06 -9.04 15.49
C ALA A 51 -12.75 -8.87 16.84
N ALA A 52 -13.10 -7.63 17.21
CA ALA A 52 -13.76 -7.33 18.47
C ALA A 52 -15.15 -8.01 18.58
N LEU A 53 -15.88 -8.17 17.48
CA LEU A 53 -17.19 -8.83 17.46
C LEU A 53 -17.12 -10.35 17.68
N LYS A 54 -15.93 -10.95 17.54
CA LYS A 54 -15.68 -12.39 17.73
C LYS A 54 -15.43 -12.75 19.20
N TYR A 55 -15.24 -11.77 20.09
CA TYR A 55 -15.08 -12.08 21.52
C TYR A 55 -16.37 -12.73 22.08
N PRO A 56 -16.25 -13.76 22.92
CA PRO A 56 -17.40 -14.34 23.60
C PRO A 56 -17.97 -13.34 24.62
N ASN A 57 -19.27 -13.48 24.92
CA ASN A 57 -19.95 -12.79 26.02
C ASN A 57 -19.97 -11.24 25.95
N ILE A 58 -19.89 -10.65 24.75
CA ILE A 58 -20.07 -9.21 24.57
C ILE A 58 -21.56 -8.85 24.83
N PRO A 59 -21.86 -7.90 25.73
CA PRO A 59 -23.23 -7.41 25.94
C PRO A 59 -23.87 -6.92 24.64
N LYS A 60 -25.18 -7.13 24.45
CA LYS A 60 -25.90 -6.77 23.22
C LYS A 60 -25.68 -5.31 22.81
N THR A 61 -25.83 -4.37 23.76
CA THR A 61 -25.61 -2.94 23.52
C THR A 61 -24.21 -2.62 23.00
N ARG A 62 -23.19 -3.31 23.52
CA ARG A 62 -21.81 -3.16 23.05
C ARG A 62 -21.61 -3.80 21.68
N ARG A 63 -22.23 -4.95 21.42
CA ARG A 63 -22.22 -5.61 20.10
C ARG A 63 -22.82 -4.70 19.03
N ASP A 64 -23.98 -4.11 19.29
CA ASP A 64 -24.66 -3.20 18.36
C ASP A 64 -23.79 -1.98 18.05
N SER A 65 -23.19 -1.37 19.08
CA SER A 65 -22.24 -0.25 18.90
C SER A 65 -21.00 -0.64 18.07
N LEU A 66 -20.42 -1.81 18.32
CA LEU A 66 -19.28 -2.31 17.56
C LEU A 66 -19.65 -2.58 16.10
N GLN A 67 -20.85 -3.11 15.85
CA GLN A 67 -21.35 -3.36 14.50
C GLN A 67 -21.50 -2.06 13.71
N VAL A 68 -22.12 -1.02 14.30
CA VAL A 68 -22.24 0.30 13.67
C VAL A 68 -20.86 0.89 13.32
N LYS A 69 -19.88 0.75 14.22
CA LYS A 69 -18.51 1.22 13.98
C LYS A 69 -17.82 0.42 12.87
N LYS A 70 -17.99 -0.91 12.86
CA LYS A 70 -17.48 -1.79 11.79
C LYS A 70 -17.99 -1.33 10.43
N ASP A 71 -19.30 -1.16 10.30
CA ASP A 71 -19.94 -0.80 9.05
C ASP A 71 -19.54 0.62 8.59
N SER A 72 -19.41 1.56 9.52
CA SER A 72 -18.90 2.90 9.23
C SER A 72 -17.47 2.87 8.69
N CYS A 73 -16.57 2.12 9.33
CA CYS A 73 -15.18 1.98 8.88
C CYS A 73 -15.09 1.26 7.52
N TYR A 74 -15.89 0.21 7.32
CA TYR A 74 -15.96 -0.49 6.04
C TYR A 74 -16.42 0.44 4.91
N ASN A 75 -17.47 1.23 5.13
CA ASN A 75 -17.96 2.18 4.14
C ASN A 75 -16.90 3.22 3.78
N LYS A 76 -16.19 3.78 4.76
CA LYS A 76 -15.08 4.73 4.51
C LYS A 76 -13.93 4.08 3.76
N TYR A 77 -13.60 2.83 4.08
CA TYR A 77 -12.58 2.06 3.38
C TYR A 77 -12.95 1.85 1.90
N VAL A 78 -14.16 1.38 1.63
CA VAL A 78 -14.69 1.18 0.27
C VAL A 78 -14.73 2.48 -0.52
N GLN A 79 -15.23 3.56 0.09
CA GLN A 79 -15.29 4.88 -0.56
C GLN A 79 -13.89 5.40 -0.90
N LYS A 80 -12.90 5.21 -0.03
CA LYS A 80 -11.53 5.64 -0.30
C LYS A 80 -10.90 4.82 -1.44
N ALA A 81 -11.09 3.50 -1.45
CA ALA A 81 -10.64 2.64 -2.55
C ALA A 81 -11.27 3.06 -3.89
N LYS A 82 -12.59 3.29 -3.89
CA LYS A 82 -13.33 3.76 -5.06
C LYS A 82 -12.79 5.12 -5.56
N SER A 83 -12.59 6.08 -4.65
CA SER A 83 -12.03 7.40 -5.00
C SER A 83 -10.63 7.30 -5.61
N ILE A 84 -9.77 6.39 -5.13
CA ILE A 84 -8.44 6.15 -5.72
C ILE A 84 -8.58 5.63 -7.15
N ARG A 85 -9.45 4.64 -7.35
CA ARG A 85 -9.71 4.03 -8.66
C ARG A 85 -10.28 5.02 -9.68
N GLU A 86 -11.30 5.78 -9.30
CA GLU A 86 -11.94 6.77 -10.17
C GLU A 86 -11.01 7.92 -10.56
N ASN A 87 -9.91 8.11 -9.84
CA ASN A 87 -8.91 9.13 -10.12
C ASN A 87 -7.54 8.51 -10.49
N ALA A 88 -7.54 7.34 -11.15
CA ALA A 88 -6.33 6.58 -11.45
C ALA A 88 -5.24 7.40 -12.15
N ASP A 89 -5.60 8.31 -13.06
CA ASP A 89 -4.65 9.20 -13.77
C ASP A 89 -3.82 10.09 -12.83
N PHE A 90 -4.37 10.41 -11.65
CA PHE A 90 -3.62 11.13 -10.61
C PHE A 90 -2.59 10.22 -9.93
N TYR A 91 -2.97 8.99 -9.55
CA TYR A 91 -2.14 8.09 -8.73
C TYR A 91 -1.12 7.30 -9.55
N LEU A 92 -1.49 6.83 -10.75
CA LEU A 92 -0.68 5.92 -11.56
C LEU A 92 0.71 6.48 -11.91
N PRO A 93 0.90 7.77 -12.26
CA PRO A 93 2.24 8.31 -12.51
C PRO A 93 3.17 8.15 -11.30
N VAL A 94 2.66 8.45 -10.10
CA VAL A 94 3.44 8.35 -8.85
C VAL A 94 3.78 6.89 -8.54
N ILE A 95 2.79 6.00 -8.66
CA ILE A 95 2.98 4.56 -8.41
C ILE A 95 3.98 3.97 -9.41
N ASN A 96 3.83 4.28 -10.69
CA ASN A 96 4.70 3.75 -11.74
C ASN A 96 6.13 4.26 -11.59
N GLU A 97 6.32 5.52 -11.21
CA GLU A 97 7.65 6.05 -10.92
C GLU A 97 8.27 5.36 -9.70
N ALA A 98 7.54 5.18 -8.61
CA ALA A 98 8.04 4.45 -7.44
C ALA A 98 8.44 3.01 -7.78
N ILE A 99 7.63 2.32 -8.58
CA ILE A 99 7.92 0.96 -9.06
C ILE A 99 9.18 0.95 -9.95
N LYS A 100 9.29 1.91 -10.87
CA LYS A 100 10.45 2.05 -11.76
C LYS A 100 11.74 2.33 -10.98
N ASN A 101 11.67 3.19 -9.97
CA ASN A 101 12.81 3.59 -9.15
C ASN A 101 13.14 2.57 -8.06
N GLY A 102 12.28 1.57 -7.83
CA GLY A 102 12.44 0.57 -6.79
C GLY A 102 12.32 1.13 -5.37
N ARG A 103 11.80 2.36 -5.20
CA ARG A 103 11.59 3.02 -3.91
C ARG A 103 10.54 4.12 -4.01
N VAL A 104 9.96 4.51 -2.88
CA VAL A 104 9.07 5.67 -2.77
C VAL A 104 9.87 6.84 -2.19
N GLU A 105 9.96 7.96 -2.91
CA GLU A 105 10.62 9.19 -2.46
C GLU A 105 9.72 9.95 -1.47
N SER A 106 9.60 9.44 -0.24
CA SER A 106 8.77 10.04 0.81
C SER A 106 9.59 10.36 2.06
N ASP A 107 9.21 11.44 2.74
CA ASP A 107 9.68 11.81 4.09
C ASP A 107 9.08 10.93 5.21
N GLN A 108 8.12 10.08 4.88
CA GLN A 108 7.44 9.21 5.82
C GLN A 108 8.20 7.89 6.05
N PRO A 109 7.92 7.16 7.15
CA PRO A 109 8.58 5.87 7.43
C PRO A 109 8.45 4.87 6.29
N GLU A 110 9.53 4.13 5.99
CA GLU A 110 9.60 3.20 4.85
C GLU A 110 8.53 2.10 4.88
N ARG A 111 8.12 1.69 6.08
CA ARG A 111 7.11 0.65 6.31
C ARG A 111 5.86 1.22 6.97
N VAL A 112 4.74 0.62 6.65
CA VAL A 112 3.43 0.98 7.19
C VAL A 112 2.66 -0.26 7.63
N LEU A 113 1.94 -0.14 8.74
CA LEU A 113 1.07 -1.19 9.25
C LEU A 113 -0.07 -1.47 8.26
N TYR A 114 -0.16 -2.71 7.80
CA TYR A 114 -1.06 -3.11 6.73
C TYR A 114 -2.40 -3.68 7.24
N ASN A 115 -2.35 -4.43 8.33
CA ASN A 115 -3.51 -5.05 8.95
C ASN A 115 -3.59 -4.71 10.44
N HIS A 116 -4.77 -4.96 11.01
CA HIS A 116 -4.97 -4.87 12.44
C HIS A 116 -4.07 -5.88 13.16
N VAL A 117 -3.43 -5.40 14.22
CA VAL A 117 -2.62 -6.20 15.15
C VAL A 117 -3.37 -6.25 16.47
N ASN A 118 -3.61 -7.45 16.98
CA ASN A 118 -4.12 -7.62 18.34
C ASN A 118 -2.96 -7.36 19.31
N THR A 119 -3.08 -6.34 20.16
CA THR A 119 -2.04 -5.95 21.13
C THR A 119 -1.80 -6.99 22.23
N LEU A 120 -2.65 -8.03 22.31
CA LEU A 120 -2.48 -9.16 23.23
C LEU A 120 -1.50 -10.23 22.71
N LEU A 121 -1.11 -10.17 21.44
CA LEU A 121 -0.15 -11.09 20.84
C LEU A 121 1.18 -10.38 20.58
N PRO A 122 2.32 -11.10 20.57
CA PRO A 122 3.60 -10.54 20.15
C PRO A 122 3.48 -9.89 18.77
N PHE A 123 3.93 -8.65 18.65
CA PHE A 123 3.92 -7.94 17.37
C PHE A 123 5.06 -8.44 16.49
N ASP A 124 4.70 -8.96 15.32
CA ASP A 124 5.64 -9.24 14.25
C ASP A 124 5.52 -8.17 13.16
N GLY A 125 6.54 -7.32 13.06
CA GLY A 125 6.60 -6.22 12.10
C GLY A 125 6.62 -6.70 10.65
N GLU A 126 7.29 -7.81 10.35
CA GLU A 126 7.39 -8.34 8.99
C GLU A 126 6.06 -8.92 8.51
N LEU A 127 5.29 -9.54 9.42
CA LEU A 127 3.99 -10.10 9.07
C LEU A 127 2.88 -9.05 8.96
N ASN A 128 2.95 -7.97 9.74
CA ASN A 128 1.85 -7.01 9.90
C ASN A 128 2.09 -5.64 9.23
N SER A 129 3.25 -5.44 8.60
CA SER A 129 3.57 -4.22 7.86
C SER A 129 4.06 -4.55 6.45
N VAL A 130 3.90 -3.60 5.54
CA VAL A 130 4.43 -3.65 4.18
C VAL A 130 5.35 -2.46 3.96
N SER A 131 6.30 -2.57 3.04
CA SER A 131 7.01 -1.39 2.55
C SER A 131 6.05 -0.48 1.79
N ARG A 132 6.34 0.83 1.72
CA ARG A 132 5.56 1.76 0.88
C ARG A 132 5.54 1.33 -0.58
N LEU A 133 6.68 0.86 -1.10
CA LEU A 133 6.75 0.32 -2.45
C LEU A 133 5.79 -0.86 -2.66
N GLU A 134 5.72 -1.76 -1.69
CA GLU A 134 4.78 -2.89 -1.73
C GLU A 134 3.33 -2.40 -1.64
N LEU A 135 3.03 -1.41 -0.80
CA LEU A 135 1.70 -0.80 -0.77
C LEU A 135 1.31 -0.19 -2.12
N HIS A 136 2.22 0.51 -2.80
CA HIS A 136 2.01 1.05 -4.15
C HIS A 136 1.66 -0.05 -5.14
N LYS A 137 2.42 -1.15 -5.14
CA LYS A 137 2.15 -2.33 -5.98
C LYS A 137 0.78 -2.93 -5.68
N LEU A 138 0.42 -3.08 -4.40
CA LEU A 138 -0.86 -3.63 -3.97
C LEU A 138 -2.03 -2.72 -4.36
N VAL A 139 -1.90 -1.40 -4.22
CA VAL A 139 -2.95 -0.46 -4.63
C VAL A 139 -3.14 -0.51 -6.15
N LYS A 140 -2.04 -0.50 -6.92
CA LYS A 140 -2.11 -0.63 -8.38
C LYS A 140 -2.82 -1.92 -8.78
N GLN A 141 -2.36 -3.06 -8.27
CA GLN A 141 -2.90 -4.37 -8.63
C GLN A 141 -4.36 -4.54 -8.21
N TYR A 142 -4.68 -4.27 -6.93
CA TYR A 142 -6.00 -4.61 -6.39
C TYR A 142 -7.03 -3.50 -6.57
N ILE A 143 -6.66 -2.24 -6.32
CA ILE A 143 -7.63 -1.14 -6.35
C ILE A 143 -7.84 -0.62 -7.77
N ILE A 144 -6.76 -0.40 -8.53
CA ILE A 144 -6.82 0.26 -9.84
C ILE A 144 -7.05 -0.77 -10.96
N GLU A 145 -6.27 -1.85 -11.01
CA GLU A 145 -6.32 -2.82 -12.12
C GLU A 145 -7.43 -3.87 -11.94
N ALA A 146 -7.55 -4.46 -10.74
CA ALA A 146 -8.48 -5.56 -10.49
C ALA A 146 -9.86 -5.14 -9.94
N ASP A 147 -10.11 -3.84 -9.74
CA ASP A 147 -11.38 -3.32 -9.19
C ASP A 147 -11.85 -4.08 -7.93
N THR A 148 -10.97 -4.22 -6.95
CA THR A 148 -11.29 -4.90 -5.70
C THR A 148 -10.67 -4.17 -4.50
N LEU A 149 -10.85 -4.72 -3.31
CA LEU A 149 -10.23 -4.21 -2.08
C LEU A 149 -8.87 -4.87 -1.85
N LEU A 150 -8.06 -4.24 -1.01
CA LEU A 150 -6.79 -4.81 -0.59
C LEU A 150 -7.04 -6.13 0.16
N PRO A 151 -6.19 -7.16 -0.04
CA PRO A 151 -6.25 -8.38 0.75
C PRO A 151 -6.24 -8.12 2.26
N ALA A 152 -6.93 -8.96 3.03
CA ALA A 152 -6.92 -8.84 4.49
C ALA A 152 -5.50 -8.97 5.06
N LYS A 153 -4.71 -9.89 4.50
CA LYS A 153 -3.37 -10.26 4.98
C LYS A 153 -2.31 -10.11 3.89
N THR A 154 -1.10 -9.71 4.32
CA THR A 154 0.10 -9.65 3.47
C THR A 154 0.44 -11.03 2.92
N GLU A 155 1.23 -11.08 1.84
CA GLU A 155 1.72 -12.35 1.31
C GLU A 155 2.64 -13.06 2.33
N ALA A 156 3.47 -12.29 3.05
CA ALA A 156 4.31 -12.81 4.13
C ALA A 156 3.47 -13.50 5.22
N TYR A 157 2.37 -12.88 5.64
CA TYR A 157 1.44 -13.47 6.61
C TYR A 157 0.81 -14.78 6.10
N ARG A 158 0.47 -14.86 4.80
CA ARG A 158 -0.08 -16.08 4.19
C ARG A 158 0.95 -17.22 4.14
N LYS A 159 2.21 -16.90 3.81
CA LYS A 159 3.30 -17.88 3.71
C LYS A 159 3.67 -18.54 5.03
N VAL A 160 3.52 -17.84 6.16
CA VAL A 160 3.79 -18.39 7.50
C VAL A 160 2.63 -19.28 8.01
N GLY A 161 1.59 -19.52 7.22
CA GLY A 161 0.62 -20.58 7.49
C GLY A 161 -0.54 -20.19 8.39
N HIS A 162 -0.81 -18.90 8.58
CA HIS A 162 -2.07 -18.45 9.20
C HIS A 162 -3.27 -18.45 8.22
N ASP A 163 -3.16 -19.24 7.15
CA ASP A 163 -4.26 -19.61 6.27
C ASP A 163 -4.73 -21.04 6.62
N VAL A 164 -5.16 -21.22 7.88
CA VAL A 164 -5.95 -22.39 8.27
C VAL A 164 -7.02 -21.93 9.26
N GLY A 165 -8.27 -21.98 8.82
CA GLY A 165 -9.40 -21.97 9.73
C GLY A 165 -9.33 -23.19 10.64
N SER A 166 -8.93 -23.00 11.89
CA SER A 166 -9.18 -23.94 12.99
C SER A 166 -8.71 -23.36 14.32
N TYR A 167 -9.46 -22.41 14.87
CA TYR A 167 -9.59 -22.37 16.33
C TYR A 167 -10.50 -23.54 16.73
N LYS A 168 -9.95 -24.76 16.68
CA LYS A 168 -10.48 -25.85 17.49
C LYS A 168 -10.12 -25.46 18.91
N LEU A 169 -11.06 -24.80 19.58
CA LEU A 169 -11.04 -24.62 21.03
C LEU A 169 -10.83 -26.02 21.63
N ILE A 170 -9.62 -26.28 22.10
CA ILE A 170 -9.38 -27.35 23.04
C ILE A 170 -10.13 -26.90 24.30
N ARG A 171 -11.30 -27.50 24.51
CA ARG A 171 -11.94 -27.51 25.84
C ARG A 171 -11.13 -28.48 26.67
N GLU A 172 -10.52 -27.97 27.73
CA GLU A 172 -10.31 -28.74 28.96
C GLU A 172 -11.57 -28.65 29.82
#